data_AF-A0A1S1Q6H3-F1
#
_entry.id   AF-A0A1S1Q6H3-F1
#
_cell.length_a   1.000
_cell.length_b   1.000
_cell.length_c   1.000
_cell.angle_alpha   90.00
_cell.angle_beta   90.00
_cell.angle_gamma   90.00
#
_symmetry.space_group_name_H-M   'P 1'
#
loop_
_entity.id
_entity.type
_entity.pdbx_description
1 polymer ?
#
loop_
_entity_poly.entity_id
_entity_poly.type
_entity_poly.pdbx_seq_one_letter_code
_entity_poly.pdbx_strand_id
1 'polypeptide(L)'
;MLPDLTVPSSLAVLLADFRPCFTAPTFQVFRALVCGMLSVTGRRTVCGMLVGAGLSRIWPHDRAHRFFAAAVWSVDEVGVVLARLVVRLLVPAGAPVTVAVDDTLFHRRGKKVWAAGWFHDSSALDARQVGYGNNWVIVGIVVALPMLDRPVCLPVQARLVCKDTTSASRLWLAARAVEKLAAAMPGRRLHAVAYAGDELRTLGVR
;
A
#
# COMPACT_ATOMS: atom_id res chain seq x y z
N MET A 1 -3.37 -14.14 29.98
CA MET A 1 -2.92 -13.35 28.81
C MET A 1 -2.98 -14.25 27.59
N LEU A 2 -3.49 -13.78 26.44
CA LEU A 2 -3.41 -14.57 25.20
C LEU A 2 -1.93 -14.70 24.83
N PRO A 3 -1.46 -15.86 24.33
CA PRO A 3 -0.06 -16.03 23.97
C PRO A 3 0.32 -14.99 22.91
N ASP A 4 1.41 -14.28 23.18
CA ASP A 4 1.94 -13.26 22.29
C ASP A 4 2.51 -13.91 21.03
N LEU A 5 2.30 -13.23 19.90
CA LEU A 5 2.88 -13.58 18.62
C LEU A 5 4.40 -13.65 18.74
N THR A 6 4.98 -14.82 18.51
CA THR A 6 6.44 -14.99 18.51
C THR A 6 6.99 -14.47 17.18
N VAL A 7 7.65 -13.32 17.22
CA VAL A 7 8.22 -12.66 16.04
C VAL A 7 9.71 -12.40 16.23
N PRO A 8 10.53 -12.45 15.17
CA PRO A 8 11.92 -12.00 15.24
C PRO A 8 11.99 -10.54 15.75
N SER A 9 12.99 -10.24 16.57
CA SER A 9 13.17 -8.91 17.16
C SER A 9 13.28 -7.81 16.10
N SER A 10 13.95 -8.11 14.98
CA SER A 10 14.07 -7.19 13.83
C SER A 10 12.70 -6.80 13.27
N LEU A 11 11.79 -7.76 13.10
CA LEU A 11 10.42 -7.49 12.65
C LEU A 11 9.60 -6.77 13.73
N ALA A 12 9.78 -7.14 15.01
CA ALA A 12 9.08 -6.50 16.12
C ALA A 12 9.37 -4.99 16.19
N VAL A 13 10.65 -4.60 16.00
CA VAL A 13 11.07 -3.20 15.97
C VAL A 13 10.42 -2.44 14.82
N LEU A 14 10.39 -3.01 13.62
CA LEU A 14 9.73 -2.38 12.47
C LEU A 14 8.22 -2.22 12.69
N LEU A 15 7.56 -3.24 13.26
CA LEU A 15 6.13 -3.19 13.56
C LEU A 15 5.80 -2.14 14.65
N ALA A 16 6.70 -1.89 15.59
CA ALA A 16 6.50 -0.90 16.65
C ALA A 16 6.27 0.52 16.13
N ASP A 17 6.89 0.88 15.00
CA ASP A 17 6.73 2.19 14.37
C ASP A 17 5.29 2.46 13.88
N PHE A 18 4.49 1.40 13.66
CA PHE A 18 3.08 1.50 13.26
C PHE A 18 2.11 1.65 14.43
N ARG A 19 2.58 1.55 15.67
CA ARG A 19 1.72 1.65 16.86
C ARG A 19 0.83 2.91 16.87
N PRO A 20 1.29 4.11 16.44
CA PRO A 20 0.45 5.31 16.41
C PRO A 20 -0.74 5.24 15.45
N CYS A 21 -0.74 4.34 14.46
CA CYS A 21 -1.82 4.20 13.48
C CYS A 21 -3.04 3.44 14.02
N PHE A 22 -2.96 2.89 15.23
CA PHE A 22 -3.92 1.95 15.76
C PHE A 22 -4.18 2.17 17.24
N THR A 23 -5.38 1.78 17.70
CA THR A 23 -5.62 1.55 19.12
C THR A 23 -4.82 0.32 19.58
N ALA A 24 -4.57 0.20 20.89
CA ALA A 24 -3.84 -0.94 21.46
C ALA A 24 -4.37 -2.33 20.99
N PRO A 25 -5.70 -2.63 21.03
CA PRO A 25 -6.20 -3.92 20.55
C PRO A 25 -6.07 -4.09 19.03
N THR A 26 -6.32 -3.03 18.24
CA THR A 26 -6.20 -3.09 16.78
C THR A 26 -4.75 -3.30 16.35
N PHE A 27 -3.79 -2.71 17.07
CA PHE A 27 -2.37 -2.89 16.82
C PHE A 27 -1.92 -4.35 17.00
N GLN A 28 -2.44 -5.05 18.01
CA GLN A 28 -2.14 -6.47 18.20
C GLN A 28 -2.65 -7.32 17.02
N VAL A 29 -3.84 -7.00 16.50
CA VAL A 29 -4.38 -7.68 15.33
C VAL A 29 -3.57 -7.36 14.08
N PHE A 30 -3.17 -6.10 13.88
CA PHE A 30 -2.28 -5.71 12.78
C PHE A 30 -0.97 -6.51 12.79
N ARG A 31 -0.27 -6.58 13.94
CA ARG A 31 0.98 -7.35 14.08
C ARG A 31 0.78 -8.81 13.71
N ALA A 32 -0.28 -9.45 14.23
CA ALA A 32 -0.62 -10.83 13.93
C ALA A 32 -0.88 -11.05 12.43
N LEU A 33 -1.67 -10.19 11.79
CA LEU A 33 -2.00 -10.30 10.37
C LEU A 33 -0.78 -10.09 9.47
N VAL A 34 0.09 -9.12 9.77
CA VAL A 34 1.32 -8.90 9.00
C VAL A 34 2.25 -10.11 9.12
N CYS A 35 2.48 -10.64 10.32
CA CYS A 35 3.35 -11.81 10.49
C CYS A 35 2.76 -13.05 9.83
N GLY A 36 1.44 -13.20 9.91
CA GLY A 36 0.72 -14.24 9.19
C GLY A 36 0.81 -14.13 7.68
N MET A 37 0.71 -12.92 7.13
CA MET A 37 0.87 -12.65 5.71
C MET A 37 2.28 -12.98 5.21
N LEU A 38 3.31 -12.68 6.01
CA LEU A 38 4.71 -12.98 5.70
C LEU A 38 5.03 -14.47 5.80
N SER A 39 4.37 -15.19 6.73
CA SER A 39 4.67 -16.60 7.02
C SER A 39 3.81 -17.59 6.24
N VAL A 40 2.65 -17.19 5.73
CA VAL A 40 1.75 -18.09 5.01
C VAL A 40 2.34 -18.46 3.64
N THR A 41 2.43 -19.77 3.38
CA THR A 41 2.87 -20.32 2.09
C THR A 41 1.72 -20.51 1.09
N GLY A 42 0.48 -20.51 1.58
CA GLY A 42 -0.74 -20.58 0.78
C GLY A 42 -1.33 -19.22 0.42
N ARG A 43 -2.66 -19.18 0.22
CA ARG A 43 -3.37 -17.93 -0.10
C ARG A 43 -3.33 -16.97 1.09
N ARG A 44 -2.94 -15.71 0.83
CA ARG A 44 -2.93 -14.60 1.81
C ARG A 44 -4.34 -14.04 2.07
N THR A 45 -5.34 -14.90 2.26
CA THR A 45 -6.68 -14.48 2.69
C THR A 45 -6.65 -14.06 4.16
N VAL A 46 -7.70 -13.41 4.67
CA VAL A 46 -7.79 -13.04 6.10
C VAL A 46 -7.61 -14.26 7.01
N CYS A 47 -8.32 -15.37 6.74
CA CYS A 47 -8.12 -16.62 7.47
C CYS A 47 -6.74 -17.25 7.20
N GLY A 48 -6.22 -17.13 5.98
CA GLY A 48 -4.86 -17.59 5.63
C GLY A 48 -3.78 -16.87 6.45
N MET A 49 -3.91 -15.56 6.66
CA MET A 49 -3.03 -14.80 7.55
C MET A 49 -3.15 -15.30 9.00
N LEU A 50 -4.35 -15.57 9.50
CA LEU A 50 -4.51 -16.15 10.84
C LEU A 50 -3.85 -17.53 10.98
N VAL A 51 -3.95 -18.37 9.95
CA VAL A 51 -3.26 -19.67 9.93
C VAL A 51 -1.75 -19.47 9.90
N GLY A 52 -1.23 -18.59 9.03
CA GLY A 52 0.20 -18.28 8.95
C GLY A 52 0.77 -17.71 10.25
N ALA A 53 -0.04 -16.98 11.02
CA ALA A 53 0.35 -16.45 12.32
C ALA A 53 0.31 -17.51 13.45
N GLY A 54 -0.15 -18.73 13.17
CA GLY A 54 -0.35 -19.78 14.19
C GLY A 54 -1.52 -19.51 15.13
N LEU A 55 -2.42 -18.57 14.80
CA LEU A 55 -3.47 -18.09 15.69
C LEU A 55 -4.88 -18.61 15.34
N SER A 56 -5.03 -19.40 14.26
CA SER A 56 -6.34 -19.87 13.78
C SER A 56 -7.13 -20.73 14.78
N ARG A 57 -6.46 -21.37 15.76
CA ARG A 57 -7.10 -22.16 16.83
C ARG A 57 -7.33 -21.38 18.13
N ILE A 58 -6.78 -20.18 18.24
CA ILE A 58 -6.78 -19.38 19.47
C ILE A 58 -7.67 -18.14 19.28
N TRP A 59 -7.65 -17.57 18.08
CA TRP A 59 -8.42 -16.38 17.74
C TRP A 59 -9.65 -16.75 16.90
N PRO A 60 -10.84 -16.31 17.31
CA PRO A 60 -12.00 -16.31 16.45
C PRO A 60 -11.71 -15.56 15.14
N HIS A 61 -12.09 -16.14 14.00
CA HIS A 61 -11.78 -15.56 12.69
C HIS A 61 -12.46 -14.19 12.47
N ASP A 62 -13.61 -13.96 13.10
CA ASP A 62 -14.31 -12.67 13.06
C ASP A 62 -13.44 -11.53 13.61
N ARG A 63 -12.53 -11.79 14.55
CA ARG A 63 -11.57 -10.79 15.05
C ARG A 63 -10.71 -10.23 13.91
N ALA A 64 -10.19 -11.10 13.04
CA ALA A 64 -9.39 -10.68 11.89
C ALA A 64 -10.23 -9.99 10.82
N HIS A 65 -11.47 -10.43 10.61
CA HIS A 65 -12.38 -9.74 9.68
C HIS A 65 -12.78 -8.35 10.17
N ARG A 66 -13.03 -8.19 11.48
CA ARG A 66 -13.34 -6.89 12.11
C ARG A 66 -12.21 -5.88 11.94
N PHE A 67 -10.95 -6.31 11.86
CA PHE A 67 -9.83 -5.42 11.55
C PHE A 67 -10.05 -4.65 10.24
N PHE A 68 -10.50 -5.32 9.17
CA PHE A 68 -10.75 -4.68 7.88
C PHE A 68 -12.15 -4.07 7.76
N ALA A 69 -13.14 -4.63 8.47
CA ALA A 69 -14.53 -4.24 8.30
C ALA A 69 -14.99 -3.10 9.23
N ALA A 70 -14.37 -2.94 10.40
CA ALA A 70 -14.91 -2.07 11.46
C ALA A 70 -13.86 -1.36 12.33
N ALA A 71 -12.62 -1.84 12.38
CA ALA A 71 -11.60 -1.18 13.21
C ALA A 71 -11.26 0.21 12.66
N VAL A 72 -11.09 1.18 13.56
CA VAL A 72 -10.72 2.55 13.20
C VAL A 72 -9.21 2.62 12.99
N TRP A 73 -8.80 2.74 11.74
CA TRP A 73 -7.42 3.02 11.30
C TRP A 73 -7.45 3.59 9.90
N SER A 74 -6.35 4.24 9.50
CA SER A 74 -6.22 4.89 8.19
C SER A 74 -5.12 4.23 7.36
N VAL A 75 -5.45 3.78 6.15
CA VAL A 75 -4.47 3.23 5.20
C VAL A 75 -3.40 4.27 4.86
N ASP A 76 -3.76 5.55 4.87
CA ASP A 76 -2.81 6.63 4.58
C ASP A 76 -1.82 6.84 5.71
N GLU A 77 -2.26 6.74 6.96
CA GLU A 77 -1.35 6.86 8.11
C GLU A 77 -0.35 5.71 8.13
N VAL A 78 -0.84 4.49 7.89
CA VAL A 78 0.02 3.31 7.73
C VAL A 78 1.01 3.52 6.59
N GLY A 79 0.56 4.03 5.44
CA GLY A 79 1.43 4.31 4.30
C GLY A 79 2.48 5.40 4.56
N VAL A 80 2.13 6.43 5.34
CA VAL A 80 3.07 7.47 5.78
C VAL A 80 4.13 6.92 6.72
N VAL A 81 3.74 6.08 7.69
CA VAL A 81 4.71 5.41 8.57
C VAL A 81 5.63 4.50 7.77
N LEU A 82 5.08 3.71 6.85
CA LEU A 82 5.87 2.85 5.97
C LEU A 82 6.86 3.64 5.11
N ALA A 83 6.44 4.77 4.54
CA ALA A 83 7.30 5.65 3.79
C ALA A 83 8.47 6.19 4.62
N ARG A 84 8.19 6.68 5.84
CA ARG A 84 9.22 7.16 6.77
C ARG A 84 10.20 6.04 7.13
N LEU A 85 9.71 4.82 7.34
CA LEU A 85 10.54 3.65 7.57
C LEU A 85 11.48 3.38 6.40
N VAL A 86 10.94 3.32 5.18
CA VAL A 86 11.72 3.08 3.97
C VAL A 86 12.79 4.16 3.80
N VAL A 87 12.44 5.44 3.91
CA VAL A 87 13.41 6.54 3.76
C VAL A 87 14.48 6.50 4.84
N ARG A 88 14.10 6.29 6.11
CA ARG A 88 15.05 6.23 7.22
C ARG A 88 16.05 5.09 7.08
N LEU A 89 15.61 3.93 6.58
CA LEU A 89 16.43 2.72 6.55
C LEU A 89 17.19 2.53 5.23
N LEU A 90 16.65 3.01 4.12
CA LEU A 90 17.09 2.59 2.78
C LEU A 90 17.50 3.75 1.87
N VAL A 91 17.26 5.01 2.27
CA VAL A 91 17.68 6.18 1.49
C VAL A 91 18.80 6.91 2.23
N PRO A 92 19.95 7.18 1.57
CA PRO A 92 21.04 7.91 2.21
C PRO A 92 20.61 9.25 2.80
N ALA A 93 21.24 9.63 3.91
CA ALA A 93 21.04 10.93 4.54
C ALA A 93 21.34 12.06 3.53
N GLY A 94 20.51 13.09 3.50
CA GLY A 94 20.63 14.20 2.54
C GLY A 94 20.20 13.90 1.09
N ALA A 95 20.19 12.63 0.65
CA ALA A 95 19.83 12.27 -0.72
C ALA A 95 18.35 12.57 -1.05
N PRO A 96 18.00 12.92 -2.30
CA PRO A 96 16.61 13.04 -2.72
C PRO A 96 15.88 11.68 -2.67
N VAL A 97 14.58 11.72 -2.42
CA VAL A 97 13.70 10.55 -2.42
C VAL A 97 13.05 10.45 -3.80
N THR A 98 13.41 9.44 -4.58
CA THR A 98 12.75 9.16 -5.85
C THR A 98 11.45 8.41 -5.61
N VAL A 99 10.35 8.93 -6.14
CA VAL A 99 9.00 8.40 -5.97
C VAL A 99 8.48 8.02 -7.35
N ALA A 100 8.06 6.77 -7.52
CA ALA A 100 7.41 6.29 -8.71
C ALA A 100 5.89 6.25 -8.49
N VAL A 101 5.13 6.74 -9.46
CA VAL A 101 3.68 6.66 -9.47
C VAL A 101 3.24 5.92 -10.73
N ASP A 102 2.40 4.92 -10.53
CA ASP A 102 1.81 4.12 -11.60
C ASP A 102 0.37 3.76 -11.23
N ASP A 103 -0.45 3.40 -12.20
CA ASP A 103 -1.79 2.87 -11.94
C ASP A 103 -1.90 1.42 -12.39
N THR A 104 -2.63 0.63 -11.60
CA THR A 104 -2.80 -0.80 -11.85
C THR A 104 -4.26 -1.21 -11.77
N LEU A 105 -4.70 -2.02 -12.74
CA LEU A 105 -6.02 -2.61 -12.72
C LEU A 105 -6.00 -3.93 -11.96
N PHE A 106 -6.68 -3.96 -10.81
CA PHE A 106 -6.92 -5.17 -10.06
C PHE A 106 -8.24 -5.80 -10.48
N HIS A 107 -8.16 -6.96 -11.17
CA HIS A 107 -9.27 -7.71 -11.75
C HIS A 107 -10.18 -8.41 -10.73
N ARG A 108 -10.72 -7.66 -9.76
CA ARG A 108 -11.70 -8.14 -8.80
C ARG A 108 -13.10 -7.70 -9.19
N ARG A 109 -14.02 -8.67 -9.27
CA ARG A 109 -15.40 -8.46 -9.74
C ARG A 109 -16.41 -8.98 -8.71
N GLY A 110 -17.61 -8.41 -8.70
CA GLY A 110 -18.74 -8.91 -7.92
C GLY A 110 -19.62 -7.81 -7.34
N LYS A 111 -20.85 -8.16 -6.97
CA LYS A 111 -21.87 -7.21 -6.48
C LYS A 111 -21.45 -6.41 -5.23
N LYS A 112 -20.49 -6.91 -4.47
CA LYS A 112 -19.97 -6.28 -3.23
C LYS A 112 -18.62 -5.59 -3.44
N VAL A 113 -18.09 -5.54 -4.66
CA VAL A 113 -16.82 -4.86 -4.95
C VAL A 113 -17.13 -3.40 -5.25
N TRP A 114 -16.89 -2.55 -4.27
CA TRP A 114 -17.07 -1.11 -4.40
C TRP A 114 -16.06 -0.50 -5.40
N ALA A 115 -16.49 0.53 -6.11
CA ALA A 115 -15.74 1.23 -7.16
C ALA A 115 -15.14 0.33 -8.27
N ALA A 116 -15.73 -0.85 -8.51
CA ALA A 116 -15.38 -1.65 -9.67
C ALA A 116 -16.02 -1.06 -10.94
N GLY A 117 -15.24 -1.00 -12.02
CA GLY A 117 -15.69 -0.45 -13.29
C GLY A 117 -14.79 -0.89 -14.45
N TRP A 118 -15.18 -0.47 -15.64
CA TRP A 118 -14.37 -0.64 -16.85
C TRP A 118 -13.27 0.43 -16.91
N PHE A 119 -12.02 0.02 -17.05
CA PHE A 119 -10.86 0.90 -17.17
C PHE A 119 -9.99 0.45 -18.35
N HIS A 120 -9.24 1.40 -18.91
CA HIS A 120 -8.17 1.04 -19.84
C HIS A 120 -7.17 0.13 -19.15
N ASP A 121 -6.75 -0.92 -19.84
CA ASP A 121 -5.82 -1.93 -19.39
C ASP A 121 -4.92 -2.30 -20.57
N SER A 122 -3.73 -1.70 -20.62
CA SER A 122 -2.76 -1.95 -21.68
C SER A 122 -2.18 -3.38 -21.65
N SER A 123 -2.44 -4.14 -20.57
CA SER A 123 -2.07 -5.56 -20.46
C SER A 123 -3.15 -6.51 -20.99
N ALA A 124 -4.34 -6.00 -21.29
CA ALA A 124 -5.40 -6.79 -21.89
C ALA A 124 -5.01 -7.19 -23.31
N LEU A 125 -5.21 -8.48 -23.63
CA LEU A 125 -4.94 -9.06 -24.96
C LEU A 125 -5.96 -8.64 -26.02
N ASP A 126 -7.07 -8.02 -25.60
CA ASP A 126 -8.11 -7.57 -26.51
C ASP A 126 -7.75 -6.25 -27.20
N ALA A 127 -8.23 -6.06 -28.43
CA ALA A 127 -7.92 -4.86 -29.21
C ALA A 127 -8.47 -3.56 -28.60
N ARG A 128 -9.42 -3.67 -27.66
CA ARG A 128 -10.00 -2.52 -26.96
C ARG A 128 -9.16 -2.10 -25.75
N GLN A 129 -8.29 -2.97 -25.26
CA GLN A 129 -7.45 -2.76 -24.09
C GLN A 129 -8.28 -2.29 -22.88
N VAL A 130 -9.33 -3.03 -22.55
CA VAL A 130 -10.23 -2.68 -21.43
C VAL A 130 -10.40 -3.86 -20.48
N GLY A 131 -10.19 -3.63 -19.20
CA GLY A 131 -10.49 -4.57 -18.13
C GLY A 131 -11.57 -4.06 -17.18
N TYR A 132 -12.29 -4.98 -16.53
CA TYR A 132 -13.22 -4.65 -15.45
C TYR A 132 -12.66 -5.07 -14.10
N GLY A 133 -12.59 -4.11 -13.18
CA GLY A 133 -12.01 -4.29 -11.85
C GLY A 133 -11.89 -2.97 -11.09
N ASN A 134 -11.02 -2.94 -10.08
CA ASN A 134 -10.65 -1.71 -9.36
C ASN A 134 -9.35 -1.15 -9.96
N ASN A 135 -9.33 0.12 -10.35
CA ASN A 135 -8.10 0.78 -10.74
C ASN A 135 -7.49 1.50 -9.51
N TRP A 136 -6.21 1.24 -9.25
CA TRP A 136 -5.49 1.77 -8.10
C TRP A 136 -4.28 2.57 -8.57
N VAL A 137 -4.16 3.82 -8.11
CA VAL A 137 -2.92 4.58 -8.21
C VAL A 137 -2.00 4.15 -7.08
N ILE A 138 -0.84 3.62 -7.42
CA ILE A 138 0.19 3.14 -6.48
C ILE A 138 1.33 4.15 -6.47
N VAL A 139 1.74 4.54 -5.27
CA VAL A 139 2.93 5.37 -5.05
C VAL A 139 3.96 4.53 -4.32
N GLY A 140 5.16 4.43 -4.88
CA GLY A 140 6.26 3.70 -4.30
C GLY A 140 7.54 4.52 -4.25
N ILE A 141 8.42 4.15 -3.31
CA ILE A 141 9.73 4.77 -3.16
C ILE A 141 10.76 3.87 -3.85
N VAL A 142 11.53 4.47 -4.74
CA VAL A 142 12.61 3.77 -5.45
C VAL A 142 13.86 3.77 -4.58
N VAL A 143 14.35 2.59 -4.24
CA VAL A 143 15.53 2.39 -3.40
C VAL A 143 16.54 1.49 -4.09
N ALA A 144 17.83 1.80 -3.89
CA ALA A 144 18.91 0.89 -4.20
C ALA A 144 19.16 0.02 -2.97
N LEU A 145 19.23 -1.29 -3.18
CA LEU A 145 19.47 -2.22 -2.09
C LEU A 145 20.77 -3.00 -2.38
N PRO A 146 21.62 -3.26 -1.37
CA PRO A 146 22.99 -3.75 -1.59
C PRO A 146 23.09 -5.15 -2.21
N MET A 147 22.07 -5.99 -2.06
CA MET A 147 22.01 -7.34 -2.65
C MET A 147 21.33 -7.41 -4.03
N LEU A 148 21.02 -6.28 -4.67
CA LEU A 148 20.37 -6.25 -6.00
C LEU A 148 21.11 -5.30 -6.95
N ASP A 149 21.30 -5.73 -8.19
CA ASP A 149 21.98 -4.94 -9.23
C ASP A 149 21.10 -3.83 -9.84
N ARG A 150 19.81 -3.81 -9.47
CA ARG A 150 18.83 -2.84 -9.97
C ARG A 150 18.06 -2.22 -8.81
N PRO A 151 17.65 -0.94 -8.94
CA PRO A 151 16.77 -0.34 -7.96
C PRO A 151 15.43 -1.08 -7.91
N VAL A 152 14.79 -1.06 -6.75
CA VAL A 152 13.45 -1.61 -6.55
C VAL A 152 12.48 -0.53 -6.10
N CYS A 153 11.25 -0.62 -6.57
CA CYS A 153 10.16 0.22 -6.10
C CYS A 153 9.46 -0.48 -4.93
N LEU A 154 9.44 0.16 -3.77
CA LEU A 154 8.69 -0.29 -2.60
C LEU A 154 7.37 0.47 -2.52
N PRO A 155 6.21 -0.16 -2.76
CA PRO A 155 4.90 0.50 -2.66
C PRO A 155 4.64 0.97 -1.23
N VAL A 156 4.31 2.25 -1.06
CA VAL A 156 4.05 2.86 0.25
C VAL A 156 2.64 3.43 0.37
N GLN A 157 1.97 3.75 -0.73
CA GLN A 157 0.58 4.21 -0.74
C GLN A 157 -0.18 3.61 -1.92
N ALA A 158 -1.49 3.46 -1.72
CA ALA A 158 -2.44 3.08 -2.77
C ALA A 158 -3.68 3.98 -2.66
N ARG A 159 -4.23 4.39 -3.81
CA ARG A 159 -5.45 5.20 -3.90
C ARG A 159 -6.39 4.58 -4.89
N LEU A 160 -7.64 4.39 -4.48
CA LEU A 160 -8.66 3.83 -5.35
C LEU A 160 -9.21 4.90 -6.28
N VAL A 161 -9.27 4.60 -7.57
CA VAL A 161 -9.96 5.45 -8.55
C VAL A 161 -11.47 5.22 -8.41
N CYS A 162 -12.20 6.29 -8.13
CA CYS A 162 -13.64 6.28 -7.95
C CYS A 162 -14.29 7.14 -9.03
N LYS A 163 -14.97 6.50 -9.99
CA LYS A 163 -15.72 7.20 -11.03
C LYS A 163 -16.80 8.11 -10.42
N ASP A 164 -17.18 9.13 -11.17
CA ASP A 164 -18.21 10.11 -10.78
C ASP A 164 -17.87 10.92 -9.51
N THR A 165 -16.59 10.96 -9.16
CA THR A 165 -16.03 11.78 -8.07
C THR A 165 -14.77 12.50 -8.56
N THR A 166 -14.24 13.43 -7.76
CA THR A 166 -12.91 14.04 -8.03
C THR A 166 -11.78 13.01 -8.07
N SER A 167 -11.95 11.86 -7.40
CA SER A 167 -11.02 10.74 -7.42
C SER A 167 -11.13 9.87 -8.68
N ALA A 168 -11.86 10.32 -9.71
CA ALA A 168 -11.84 9.70 -11.03
C ALA A 168 -10.54 10.01 -11.80
N SER A 169 -9.90 11.15 -11.49
CA SER A 169 -8.61 11.52 -12.10
C SER A 169 -7.45 10.83 -11.37
N ARG A 170 -6.71 10.01 -12.12
CA ARG A 170 -5.48 9.35 -11.64
C ARG A 170 -4.41 10.37 -11.29
N LEU A 171 -4.23 11.39 -12.15
CA LEU A 171 -3.27 12.47 -11.91
C LEU A 171 -3.60 13.25 -10.62
N TRP A 172 -4.89 13.52 -10.37
CA TRP A 172 -5.30 14.16 -9.12
C TRP A 172 -4.95 13.30 -7.89
N LEU A 173 -5.24 11.99 -7.93
CA LEU A 173 -4.89 11.06 -6.87
C LEU A 173 -3.37 10.94 -6.67
N ALA A 174 -2.61 10.88 -7.77
CA ALA A 174 -1.16 10.86 -7.77
C ALA A 174 -0.59 12.10 -7.09
N ALA A 175 -1.03 13.30 -7.51
CA ALA A 175 -0.57 14.56 -6.92
C ALA A 175 -0.86 14.63 -5.42
N ARG A 176 -2.09 14.28 -4.98
CA ARG A 176 -2.45 14.27 -3.56
C ARG A 176 -1.65 13.26 -2.74
N ALA A 177 -1.37 12.08 -3.30
CA ALA A 177 -0.56 11.06 -2.64
C ALA A 177 0.90 11.52 -2.48
N VAL A 178 1.49 12.11 -3.53
CA VAL A 178 2.85 12.68 -3.50
C VAL A 178 2.95 13.87 -2.55
N GLU A 179 1.97 14.78 -2.54
CA GLU A 179 1.95 15.91 -1.60
C GLU A 179 1.86 15.45 -0.14
N LYS A 180 1.01 14.45 0.13
CA LYS A 180 0.92 13.85 1.48
C LYS A 180 2.24 13.21 1.90
N LEU A 181 2.93 12.58 0.95
CA LEU A 181 4.25 12.00 1.16
C LEU A 181 5.31 13.08 1.44
N ALA A 182 5.29 14.18 0.69
CA ALA A 182 6.17 15.33 0.89
C ALA A 182 5.95 15.98 2.27
N ALA A 183 4.69 16.22 2.64
CA ALA A 183 4.34 16.77 3.96
C ALA A 183 4.77 15.87 5.12
N ALA A 184 4.80 14.54 4.90
CA ALA A 184 5.24 13.60 5.92
C ALA A 184 6.76 13.61 6.17
N MET A 185 7.55 14.20 5.28
CA MET A 185 9.02 14.16 5.29
C MET A 185 9.61 15.56 5.06
N PRO A 186 9.40 16.51 6.01
CA PRO A 186 9.92 17.86 5.90
C PRO A 186 11.45 17.83 5.77
N GLY A 187 11.99 18.70 4.91
CA GLY A 187 13.43 18.78 4.65
C GLY A 187 13.99 17.73 3.68
N ARG A 188 13.14 16.86 3.13
CA ARG A 188 13.53 15.92 2.06
C ARG A 188 13.04 16.43 0.71
N ARG A 189 13.91 16.40 -0.30
CA ARG A 189 13.53 16.65 -1.69
C ARG A 189 12.92 15.38 -2.28
N LEU A 190 11.71 15.47 -2.84
CA LEU A 190 11.07 14.37 -3.54
C LEU A 190 11.16 14.59 -5.05
N HIS A 191 11.60 13.58 -5.78
CA HIS A 191 11.55 13.55 -7.24
C HIS A 191 10.47 12.56 -7.66
N ALA A 192 9.33 13.06 -8.13
CA ALA A 192 8.23 12.23 -8.59
C ALA A 192 8.39 11.90 -10.08
N VAL A 193 8.28 10.63 -10.42
CA VAL A 193 8.23 10.12 -11.79
C VAL A 193 6.91 9.40 -11.95
N ALA A 194 6.13 9.80 -12.95
CA ALA A 194 4.83 9.22 -13.24
C ALA A 194 4.68 9.02 -14.75
N TYR A 195 4.06 7.92 -15.14
CA TYR A 195 3.57 7.78 -16.50
C TYR A 195 2.19 8.42 -16.59
N ALA A 196 2.06 9.50 -17.35
CA ALA A 196 0.82 10.28 -17.41
C ALA A 196 0.21 10.35 -18.82
N GLY A 197 0.52 9.38 -19.69
CA GLY A 197 -0.17 9.16 -20.98
C GLY A 197 -0.49 10.44 -21.75
N ASP A 198 -1.71 10.53 -22.29
CA ASP A 198 -2.21 11.72 -23.00
C ASP A 198 -2.50 12.93 -22.09
N GLU A 199 -2.63 12.74 -20.77
CA GLU A 199 -2.92 13.84 -19.82
C GLU A 199 -1.73 14.84 -19.75
N LEU A 200 -0.49 14.38 -20.01
CA LEU A 200 0.70 15.23 -20.15
C LEU A 200 0.63 16.22 -21.32
N ARG A 201 -0.15 15.94 -22.37
CA ARG A 201 -0.30 16.87 -23.50
C ARG A 201 -0.97 18.18 -23.09
N THR A 202 -1.71 18.19 -21.99
CA THR A 202 -2.39 19.39 -21.46
C THR A 202 -1.55 20.16 -20.45
N LEU A 203 -0.47 19.57 -19.94
CA LEU A 203 0.49 20.25 -19.08
C LEU A 203 1.55 20.92 -19.95
N GLY A 204 1.34 22.21 -20.24
CA GLY A 204 2.34 23.04 -20.91
C GLY A 204 3.68 22.91 -20.20
N VAL A 205 4.70 22.50 -20.96
CA VAL A 205 6.08 22.36 -20.49
C VAL A 205 6.49 23.67 -19.81
N ARG A 206 6.75 23.61 -18.51
CA ARG A 206 7.39 24.68 -17.72
C ARG A 206 8.68 24.15 -17.15
#